data_AF-A0A9R0QT70-F1
#
_entry.id   AF-A0A9R0QT70-F1
#
_cell.length_a   1.000
_cell.length_b   1.000
_cell.length_c   1.000
_cell.angle_alpha   90.00
_cell.angle_beta   90.00
_cell.angle_gamma   90.00
#
_symmetry.space_group_name_H-M   'P 1'
#
loop_
_entity.id
_entity.type
_entity.pdbx_description
1 polymer ?
#
loop_
_entity_poly.entity_id
_entity_poly.type
_entity_poly.pdbx_seq_one_letter_code
_entity_poly.pdbx_strand_id
1 'polypeptide(L)' 'MFVVQILAKKGVPILPDILANSGGVMVSYFEWVQNIQGFMWDEEKVNRELKTYMTHTSNIFLII' A
#
# COMPACT_ATOMS: atom_id res chain seq x y z
N MET A 1 12.42 14.79 11.12
CA MET A 1 12.83 15.55 9.92
C MET A 1 14.32 15.43 9.60
N PHE A 2 15.23 15.68 10.56
CA PHE A 2 16.69 15.62 10.30
C PHE A 2 17.23 14.23 9.88
N VAL A 3 16.75 13.15 10.49
CA VAL A 3 17.22 11.78 10.19
C VAL A 3 16.91 11.37 8.75
N VAL A 4 15.70 11.66 8.28
CA VAL A 4 15.26 11.36 6.91
C VAL A 4 16.16 12.04 5.88
N GLN A 5 16.52 13.31 6.10
CA GLN A 5 17.42 14.04 5.21
C GLN A 5 18.84 13.45 5.20
N ILE A 6 19.35 12.98 6.35
CA ILE A 6 20.67 12.33 6.43
C ILE A 6 20.66 11.00 5.67
N LEU A 7 19.60 10.20 5.82
CA LEU A 7 19.45 8.92 5.13
C LEU A 7 19.30 9.10 3.62
N ALA A 8 18.50 10.09 3.19
CA ALA A 8 18.36 10.46 1.78
C ALA A 8 19.70 10.86 1.16
N LYS A 9 20.50 11.68 1.86
CA LYS A 9 21.86 12.07 1.40
C LYS A 9 22.83 10.89 1.30
N LYS A 10 22.59 9.81 2.04
CA LYS A 10 23.38 8.57 1.98
C LYS A 10 22.86 7.58 0.92
N GLY A 11 21.86 7.95 0.12
CA GLY A 11 21.26 7.07 -0.88
C GLY A 11 20.44 5.92 -0.27
N VAL A 12 20.04 6.02 1.00
CA VAL A 12 19.18 5.02 1.64
C VAL A 12 17.75 5.23 1.15
N PRO A 13 17.10 4.23 0.54
CA PRO A 13 15.69 4.33 0.14
C PRO A 13 14.81 4.59 1.36
N ILE A 14 13.88 5.54 1.24
CA ILE A 14 12.93 5.89 2.30
C ILE A 14 11.54 5.55 1.79
N LEU A 15 10.86 4.64 2.48
CA LEU A 15 9.45 4.32 2.24
C LEU A 15 8.58 5.20 3.16
N PRO A 16 7.65 6.01 2.62
CA PRO A 16 6.71 6.76 3.44
C PRO A 16 5.84 5.83 4.30
N ASP A 17 5.58 6.25 5.54
CA ASP A 17 4.72 5.54 6.49
C ASP A 17 3.30 5.33 5.97
N ILE A 18 2.74 6.33 5.29
CA ILE A 18 1.42 6.25 4.65
C ILE A 18 1.36 5.12 3.62
N LEU A 19 2.44 4.87 2.89
CA LEU A 19 2.52 3.79 1.91
C LEU A 19 2.84 2.45 2.59
N ALA A 20 3.75 2.43 3.57
CA ALA A 20 4.08 1.21 4.30
C ALA A 20 2.88 0.62 5.07
N ASN A 21 1.98 1.47 5.57
CA ASN A 21 0.85 1.09 6.41
C ASN A 21 -0.50 1.03 5.66
N SER A 22 -0.56 1.42 4.38
CA SER A 22 -1.83 1.48 3.63
C SER A 22 -2.48 0.11 3.38
N GLY A 23 -1.72 -0.97 3.51
CA GLY A 23 -2.22 -2.33 3.23
C GLY A 23 -3.43 -2.72 4.09
N GLY A 24 -3.40 -2.41 5.40
CA GLY A 24 -4.53 -2.71 6.29
C GLY A 24 -5.79 -1.94 5.91
N VAL A 25 -5.65 -0.66 5.57
CA VAL A 25 -6.76 0.19 5.13
C VAL A 25 -7.37 -0.34 3.82
N MET A 26 -6.53 -0.77 2.88
CA MET A 26 -6.97 -1.35 1.61
C MET A 26 -7.73 -2.67 1.80
N VAL A 27 -7.27 -3.54 2.71
CA VAL A 27 -7.98 -4.80 3.00
C VAL A 27 -9.33 -4.52 3.67
N SER A 28 -9.42 -3.56 4.60
CA SER A 28 -10.71 -3.14 5.17
C SER A 28 -11.65 -2.54 4.12
N TYR A 29 -11.12 -1.85 3.12
CA TYR A 29 -11.92 -1.41 1.97
C TYR A 29 -12.44 -2.61 1.16
N PHE A 30 -11.62 -3.62 0.89
CA PHE A 30 -12.08 -4.83 0.22
C PHE A 30 -13.14 -5.58 1.03
N GLU A 31 -13.02 -5.64 2.36
CA GLU A 31 -14.06 -6.20 3.24
C GLU A 31 -15.38 -5.45 3.08
N TRP A 32 -15.34 -4.12 3.07
CA TRP A 32 -16.54 -3.29 2.85
C TRP A 32 -17.18 -3.55 1.47
N VAL A 33 -16.38 -3.67 0.40
CA VAL A 33 -16.88 -4.00 -0.94
C VAL A 33 -17.52 -5.39 -0.98
N GLN A 34 -16.88 -6.39 -0.38
CA GLN A 34 -17.41 -7.77 -0.31
C GLN A 34 -18.74 -7.81 0.46
N ASN A 35 -18.85 -7.06 1.56
CA ASN A 35 -20.08 -6.94 2.34
C ASN A 35 -21.23 -6.34 1.52
N ILE A 36 -20.97 -5.32 0.70
CA ILE A 36 -21.98 -4.71 -0.18
C ILE A 36 -22.41 -5.68 -1.28
N GLN A 37 -21.46 -6.44 -1.83
CA GLN A 37 -21.74 -7.37 -2.92
C GLN A 37 -22.38 -8.69 -2.45
N GLY A 38 -22.31 -8.99 -1.15
CA GLY A 38 -22.86 -10.21 -0.56
C GLY A 38 -22.09 -11.48 -0.94
N PHE A 39 -20.84 -11.36 -1.39
CA PHE A 39 -19.99 -12.50 -1.68
C PHE A 39 -18.54 -12.25 -1.25
N MET A 40 -17.91 -13.30 -0.72
CA MET A 40 -16.53 -13.25 -0.26
C MET A 40 -15.57 -13.65 -1.37
N TRP A 41 -14.39 -13.06 -1.35
CA TRP A 41 -13.27 -13.45 -2.21
C TRP A 41 -12.39 -14.45 -1.46
N ASP A 42 -11.73 -15.34 -2.19
CA ASP A 42 -10.64 -16.12 -1.63
C ASP A 42 -9.43 -15.23 -1.29
N GLU A 43 -8.58 -15.73 -0.39
CA GLU A 43 -7.39 -15.02 0.07
C GLU A 43 -6.44 -14.67 -1.09
N GLU A 44 -6.30 -15.55 -2.08
CA GLU A 44 -5.44 -15.33 -3.25
C GLU A 44 -5.89 -14.12 -4.06
N LYS A 45 -7.20 -13.95 -4.23
CA LYS A 45 -7.81 -12.81 -4.90
C LYS A 45 -7.60 -11.54 -4.09
N VAL A 46 -7.85 -11.55 -2.79
CA VAL A 46 -7.60 -10.37 -1.93
C VAL A 46 -6.12 -9.95 -2.02
N ASN A 47 -5.19 -10.90 -1.91
CA ASN A 47 -3.76 -10.63 -2.00
C ASN A 47 -3.32 -10.14 -3.38
N ARG A 48 -3.91 -10.66 -4.46
CA ARG A 48 -3.63 -10.21 -5.83
C ARG A 48 -4.11 -8.78 -6.05
N GLU A 49 -5.34 -8.45 -5.63
CA GLU A 49 -5.86 -7.09 -5.73
C GLU A 49 -5.02 -6.13 -4.88
N LEU A 50 -4.72 -6.50 -3.63
CA LEU A 50 -3.85 -5.71 -2.75
C LEU A 50 -2.51 -5.41 -3.42
N LYS A 51 -1.85 -6.44 -3.99
CA LYS A 51 -0.57 -6.27 -4.70
C LYS A 51 -0.67 -5.31 -5.88
N THR A 52 -1.75 -5.39 -6.66
CA THR A 52 -1.99 -4.47 -7.80
C THR A 52 -2.05 -3.02 -7.33
N TYR A 53 -2.85 -2.73 -6.31
CA TYR A 53 -2.99 -1.36 -5.79
C TYR A 53 -1.72 -0.85 -5.08
N MET A 54 -1.04 -1.70 -4.31
CA MET A 54 0.22 -1.36 -3.65
C MET A 54 1.32 -1.05 -4.67
N THR A 55 1.41 -1.84 -5.75
CA THR A 55 2.39 -1.62 -6.83
C THR A 55 2.10 -0.33 -7.59
N HIS A 56 0.82 -0.10 -7.93
CA HIS A 56 0.41 1.12 -8.60
C HIS A 56 0.73 2.38 -7.76
N THR A 57 0.42 2.34 -6.47
CA THR A 57 0.68 3.45 -5.55
C THR A 57 2.19 3.68 -5.37
N SER A 58 2.97 2.61 -5.24
CA SER A 58 4.43 2.70 -5.11
C SER A 58 5.07 3.37 -6.33
N ASN A 59 4.59 3.07 -7.54
CA ASN A 59 5.07 3.72 -8.76
C ASN A 59 4.77 5.22 -8.78
N ILE A 60 3.63 5.66 -8.25
CA ILE A 60 3.31 7.09 -8.13
C ILE A 60 4.30 7.79 -7.19
N PHE A 61 4.56 7.20 -6.02
CA PHE A 61 5.51 7.79 -5.05
C PHE A 61 6.96 7.81 -5.51
N LEU A 62 7.35 6.93 -6.45
CA LEU A 62 8.69 6.95 -7.05
C LEU A 62 8.87 8.03 -8.12
N ILE A 63 7.78 8.63 -8.61
CA ILE A 63 7.79 9.70 -9.62
C ILE A 63 7.82 11.09 -8.98
N ILE A 64 7.49 11.19 -7.68
CA ILE A 64 7.40 12.45 -6.91
C ILE A 64 8.67 12.64 -6.10
#